data_AF-A0AAD5BWH7-F1
#
_entry.id   AF-A0AAD5BWH7-F1
#
_cell.length_a   1.000
_cell.length_b   1.000
_cell.length_c   1.000
_cell.angle_alpha   90.00
_cell.angle_beta   90.00
_cell.angle_gamma   90.00
#
_symmetry.space_group_name_H-M   'P 1'
#
loop_
_entity.id
_entity.type
_entity.pdbx_description
1 polymer ?
#
loop_
_entity_poly.entity_id
_entity_poly.type
_entity_poly.pdbx_seq_one_letter_code
_entity_poly.pdbx_strand_id
1 'polypeptide(L)'
;MCISVFLWQAHPLYPLLLLSNRDEYLDRETEPLKWWEGGKILGGRDVTAGGTWLASSRQGRVAFVTNVREVNSISPAKSRGDLPVRFLQSYKTPLEFAEEVGNEADQYNGFNLLVADILSKNMVYVTNRLKGESIYMTTVQPGVHVVSNASLDAPWPKHAYHEAEQCESMFYQERVERCTQCVRFLAILEVARHCASERLMCRCLYMFMMPLSDNVGF
;
A
#
# COMPACT_ATOMS: atom_id res chain seq x y z
N MET A 1 -11.66 7.68 1.69
CA MET A 1 -11.44 6.24 1.44
C MET A 1 -10.06 6.01 0.85
N CYS A 2 -9.18 5.24 1.50
CA CYS A 2 -7.84 4.99 0.97
C CYS A 2 -7.89 3.96 -0.16
N ILE A 3 -7.06 4.16 -1.20
CA ILE A 3 -6.87 3.19 -2.28
C ILE A 3 -5.40 3.13 -2.67
N SER A 4 -4.91 1.92 -2.92
CA SER A 4 -3.59 1.65 -3.47
C SER A 4 -3.73 0.73 -4.67
N VAL A 5 -3.09 1.12 -5.77
CA VAL A 5 -2.96 0.32 -7.00
C VAL A 5 -1.48 0.06 -7.21
N PHE A 6 -1.10 -1.18 -7.45
CA PHE A 6 0.30 -1.53 -7.63
C PHE A 6 0.53 -2.64 -8.64
N LEU A 7 1.68 -2.55 -9.32
CA LEU A 7 2.24 -3.64 -10.12
C LEU A 7 3.33 -4.30 -9.29
N TRP A 8 3.19 -5.60 -9.09
CA TRP A 8 4.14 -6.42 -8.36
C TRP A 8 4.78 -7.43 -9.29
N GLN A 9 6.11 -7.37 -9.46
CA GLN A 9 6.90 -8.28 -10.30
C GLN A 9 6.40 -8.45 -11.75
N ALA A 10 5.58 -7.50 -12.23
CA ALA A 10 4.96 -7.55 -13.56
C ALA A 10 5.62 -6.60 -14.57
N HIS A 11 6.50 -5.69 -14.12
CA HIS A 11 7.22 -4.76 -14.99
C HIS A 11 8.70 -5.16 -15.12
N PRO A 12 9.30 -5.11 -16.33
CA PRO A 12 10.65 -5.61 -16.58
C PRO A 12 11.76 -4.86 -15.84
N LEU A 13 11.53 -3.59 -15.47
CA LEU A 13 12.53 -2.73 -14.80
C LEU A 13 12.21 -2.39 -13.34
N TYR A 14 10.94 -2.53 -12.93
CA TYR A 14 10.44 -2.03 -11.66
C TYR A 14 9.71 -3.17 -10.94
N PRO A 15 10.32 -3.83 -9.94
CA PRO A 15 9.69 -4.91 -9.19
C PRO A 15 8.43 -4.44 -8.46
N LEU A 16 8.36 -3.16 -8.10
CA LEU A 16 7.17 -2.52 -7.55
C LEU A 16 6.96 -1.14 -8.19
N LEU A 17 5.76 -0.94 -8.74
CA LEU A 17 5.20 0.37 -9.01
C LEU A 17 3.95 0.52 -8.14
N LEU A 18 3.91 1.51 -7.26
CA LEU A 18 2.81 1.70 -6.31
C LEU A 18 2.29 3.14 -6.41
N LEU A 19 0.98 3.23 -6.58
CA LEU A 19 0.21 4.46 -6.47
C LEU A 19 -0.71 4.33 -5.27
N SER A 20 -0.65 5.27 -4.34
CA SER A 20 -1.52 5.27 -3.18
C SER A 20 -2.15 6.64 -3.00
N ASN A 21 -3.48 6.67 -2.87
CA ASN A 21 -4.24 7.81 -2.41
C ASN A 21 -4.68 7.55 -0.98
N ARG A 22 -4.14 8.32 -0.05
CA ARG A 22 -4.65 8.38 1.32
C ARG A 22 -5.71 9.47 1.41
N ASP A 23 -6.89 9.06 1.81
CA ASP A 23 -7.99 9.95 2.18
C ASP A 23 -8.16 9.92 3.69
N GLU A 24 -8.01 11.08 4.33
CA GLU A 24 -8.09 11.22 5.78
C GLU A 24 -8.81 12.52 6.16
N TYR A 25 -9.33 12.57 7.39
CA TYR A 25 -9.84 13.80 7.99
C TYR A 25 -8.82 14.95 7.94
N LEU A 26 -9.31 16.15 7.63
CA LEU A 26 -8.50 17.36 7.49
C LEU A 26 -7.78 17.78 8.78
N ASP A 27 -8.35 17.45 9.93
CA ASP A 27 -7.83 17.76 11.26
C ASP A 27 -6.77 16.76 11.75
N ARG A 28 -6.56 15.64 11.04
CA ARG A 28 -5.52 14.68 11.38
C ARG A 28 -4.17 15.16 10.85
N GLU A 29 -3.39 15.74 11.74
CA GLU A 29 -2.09 16.33 11.42
C GLU A 29 -1.10 15.28 10.89
N THR A 30 -0.45 15.60 9.76
CA THR A 30 0.60 14.76 9.15
C THR A 30 1.81 15.56 8.73
N GLU A 31 2.98 14.95 8.83
CA GLU A 31 4.21 15.51 8.29
C GLU A 31 4.39 15.12 6.80
N PRO A 32 5.01 15.99 5.99
CA PRO A 32 5.34 15.68 4.60
C PRO A 32 6.34 14.52 4.50
N LEU A 33 6.46 13.98 3.28
CA LEU A 33 7.42 12.91 2.97
C LEU A 33 8.84 13.34 3.35
N LYS A 34 9.44 12.63 4.30
CA LYS A 34 10.83 12.86 4.72
C LYS A 34 11.44 11.58 5.25
N TRP A 35 12.76 11.62 5.43
CA TRP A 35 13.45 10.62 6.23
C TRP A 35 13.27 10.92 7.72
N TRP A 36 12.84 9.92 8.48
CA TRP A 36 12.68 9.99 9.93
C TRP A 36 13.23 8.71 10.59
N GLU A 37 13.10 8.56 11.91
CA GLU A 37 13.72 7.48 12.70
C GLU A 37 15.24 7.35 12.44
N GLY A 38 15.96 8.47 12.55
CA GLY A 38 17.41 8.49 12.31
C GLY A 38 17.80 8.17 10.86
N GLY A 39 16.91 8.44 9.90
CA GLY A 39 17.18 8.25 8.47
C GLY A 39 16.90 6.84 7.95
N LYS A 40 16.17 6.03 8.72
CA LYS A 40 15.84 4.63 8.39
C LYS A 40 14.55 4.49 7.61
N ILE A 41 13.58 5.38 7.85
CA ILE A 41 12.23 5.30 7.26
C ILE A 41 11.99 6.53 6.38
N LEU A 42 11.60 6.29 5.14
CA LEU A 42 11.10 7.29 4.20
C LEU A 42 9.60 7.10 4.04
N GLY A 43 8.81 8.08 4.45
CA GLY A 43 7.36 8.02 4.34
C GLY A 43 6.70 9.28 4.89
N GLY A 44 5.39 9.41 4.68
CA GLY A 44 4.59 10.38 5.44
C GLY A 44 4.45 9.92 6.88
N ARG A 45 4.39 10.86 7.83
CA ARG A 45 4.24 10.53 9.26
C ARG A 45 2.92 11.08 9.78
N ASP A 46 2.20 10.24 10.50
CA ASP A 46 1.03 10.62 11.28
C ASP A 46 1.51 11.24 12.60
N VAL A 47 1.22 12.53 12.83
CA VAL A 47 1.65 13.24 14.05
C VAL A 47 0.81 12.80 15.24
N THR A 48 -0.47 12.50 15.02
CA THR A 48 -1.42 12.13 16.08
C THR A 48 -1.08 10.77 16.68
N ALA A 49 -0.83 9.78 15.84
CA ALA A 49 -0.59 8.41 16.26
C ALA A 49 0.88 7.95 16.16
N GLY A 50 1.76 8.80 15.64
CA GLY A 50 3.20 8.54 15.51
C GLY A 50 3.61 7.55 14.41
N GLY A 51 2.66 6.97 13.67
CA GLY A 51 2.87 5.93 12.67
C GLY A 51 2.98 6.41 11.22
N THR A 52 2.81 5.50 10.26
CA THR A 52 2.76 5.79 8.83
C THR A 52 1.76 4.90 8.08
N TRP A 53 1.26 5.37 6.94
CA TRP A 53 0.36 4.61 6.07
C TRP A 53 1.09 3.98 4.88
N LEU A 54 2.23 4.53 4.48
CA LEU A 54 3.07 4.06 3.39
C LEU A 54 4.48 4.57 3.63
N ALA A 55 5.42 3.64 3.72
CA ALA A 55 6.83 3.97 3.88
C ALA A 55 7.75 2.88 3.32
N SER A 56 9.01 3.24 3.16
CA SER A 56 10.09 2.34 2.77
C SER A 56 11.33 2.53 3.64
N SER A 57 12.20 1.52 3.60
CA SER A 57 13.55 1.60 4.14
C SER A 57 14.59 1.76 3.02
N ARG A 58 15.83 2.06 3.40
CA ARG A 58 16.98 2.08 2.47
C ARG A 58 17.33 0.71 1.92
N GLN A 59 16.94 -0.35 2.63
CA GLN A 59 17.22 -1.74 2.28
C GLN A 59 16.20 -2.32 1.30
N GLY A 60 15.33 -1.48 0.70
CA GLY A 60 14.32 -1.96 -0.24
C GLY A 60 13.15 -2.69 0.43
N ARG A 61 12.92 -2.48 1.73
CA ARG A 61 11.70 -2.95 2.40
C ARG A 61 10.62 -1.88 2.28
N VAL A 62 9.40 -2.28 1.94
CA VAL A 62 8.25 -1.38 1.74
C VAL A 62 7.08 -1.91 2.55
N ALA A 63 6.34 -1.01 3.21
CA ALA A 63 5.10 -1.39 3.88
C ALA A 63 4.04 -0.32 3.73
N PHE A 64 2.80 -0.76 3.55
CA PHE A 64 1.65 0.13 3.52
C PHE A 64 0.41 -0.52 4.09
N VAL A 65 -0.48 0.31 4.60
CA VAL A 65 -1.69 -0.11 5.28
C VAL A 65 -2.89 0.70 4.79
N THR A 66 -4.01 0.02 4.59
CA THR A 66 -5.31 0.65 4.38
C THR A 66 -6.28 0.18 5.47
N ASN A 67 -7.24 1.03 5.82
CA ASN A 67 -8.25 0.70 6.83
C ASN A 67 -9.31 -0.21 6.20
N VAL A 68 -9.82 -1.20 6.92
CA VAL A 68 -11.05 -1.91 6.49
C VAL A 68 -12.26 -1.11 6.96
N ARG A 69 -13.27 -0.95 6.10
CA ARG A 69 -14.52 -0.29 6.47
C ARG A 69 -15.37 -1.24 7.33
N GLU A 70 -15.56 -0.88 8.60
CA GLU A 70 -16.36 -1.63 9.56
C GLU A 70 -17.33 -0.70 10.32
N VAL A 71 -18.47 -1.26 10.76
CA VAL A 71 -19.50 -0.53 11.53
C VAL A 71 -19.12 -0.42 13.00
N ASN A 72 -18.47 -1.45 13.53
CA ASN A 72 -18.05 -1.54 14.92
C ASN A 72 -16.53 -1.45 14.99
N SER A 73 -16.03 -0.53 15.81
CA SER A 73 -14.61 -0.41 16.14
C SER A 73 -14.37 -0.73 17.61
N ILE A 74 -13.26 -1.38 17.92
CA ILE A 74 -12.80 -1.57 19.30
C ILE A 74 -12.16 -0.28 19.84
N SER A 75 -12.31 -0.06 21.15
CA SER A 75 -11.69 1.05 21.87
C SER A 75 -11.36 0.62 23.32
N PRO A 76 -10.10 0.79 23.79
CA PRO A 76 -8.95 1.31 23.06
C PRO A 76 -8.37 0.29 22.06
N ALA A 77 -7.84 0.78 20.93
CA ALA A 77 -7.18 -0.04 19.91
C ALA A 77 -5.79 0.51 19.58
N LYS A 78 -4.84 -0.36 19.23
CA LYS A 78 -3.54 0.07 18.70
C LYS A 78 -3.69 0.77 17.36
N SER A 79 -2.82 1.74 17.08
CA SER A 79 -2.78 2.41 15.78
C SER A 79 -2.28 1.47 14.69
N ARG A 80 -3.05 1.28 13.61
CA ARG A 80 -2.64 0.48 12.45
C ARG A 80 -1.38 1.03 11.75
N GLY A 81 -1.15 2.34 11.87
CA GLY A 81 0.04 2.98 11.31
C GLY A 81 1.35 2.59 12.01
N ASP A 82 1.29 1.90 13.15
CA ASP A 82 2.43 1.30 13.83
C ASP A 82 2.97 0.07 13.06
N LEU A 83 2.10 -0.67 12.37
CA LEU A 83 2.46 -1.92 11.69
C LEU A 83 3.55 -1.71 10.61
N PRO A 84 3.44 -0.72 9.69
CA PRO A 84 4.50 -0.47 8.72
C PRO A 84 5.81 -0.04 9.39
N VAL A 85 5.75 0.75 10.48
CA VAL A 85 6.95 1.21 11.19
C VAL A 85 7.70 0.03 11.80
N ARG A 86 6.98 -0.83 12.52
CA ARG A 86 7.54 -2.04 13.14
C ARG A 86 8.13 -2.99 12.10
N PHE A 87 7.46 -3.17 10.96
CA PHE A 87 8.03 -3.96 9.87
C PHE A 87 9.38 -3.38 9.47
N LEU A 88 9.43 -2.09 9.09
CA LEU A 88 10.61 -1.42 8.57
C LEU A 88 11.77 -1.33 9.58
N GLN A 89 11.49 -1.32 10.88
CA GLN A 89 12.50 -1.34 11.95
C GLN A 89 12.97 -2.75 12.32
N SER A 90 12.18 -3.79 12.02
CA SER A 90 12.56 -5.18 12.27
C SER A 90 13.55 -5.72 11.23
N TYR A 91 14.17 -6.87 11.52
CA TYR A 91 14.96 -7.64 10.55
C TYR A 91 14.22 -8.88 10.04
N LYS A 92 12.91 -8.99 10.32
CA LYS A 92 12.09 -10.14 9.96
C LYS A 92 11.80 -10.17 8.46
N THR A 93 11.71 -11.35 7.89
CA THR A 93 11.14 -11.52 6.54
C THR A 93 9.67 -11.07 6.52
N PRO A 94 9.10 -10.74 5.34
CA PRO A 94 7.68 -10.42 5.22
C PRO A 94 6.75 -11.46 5.86
N LEU A 95 7.07 -12.76 5.71
CA LEU A 95 6.26 -13.84 6.25
C LEU A 95 6.36 -13.94 7.79
N GLU A 96 7.57 -13.93 8.35
CA GLU A 96 7.76 -13.95 9.81
C GLU A 96 7.08 -12.75 10.49
N PHE A 97 7.11 -11.57 9.86
CA PHE A 97 6.41 -10.40 10.37
C PHE A 97 4.89 -10.55 10.28
N ALA A 98 4.38 -11.12 9.19
CA ALA A 98 2.95 -11.40 9.04
C ALA A 98 2.41 -12.37 10.11
N GLU A 99 3.18 -13.41 10.43
CA GLU A 99 2.88 -14.34 11.51
C GLU A 99 2.85 -13.65 12.88
N GLU A 100 3.80 -12.76 13.17
CA GLU A 100 3.79 -11.94 14.38
C GLU A 100 2.53 -11.08 14.47
N VAL A 101 2.18 -10.37 13.40
CA VAL A 101 0.97 -9.53 13.34
C VAL A 101 -0.29 -10.37 13.55
N GLY A 102 -0.32 -11.60 13.04
CA GLY A 102 -1.44 -12.51 13.24
C GLY A 102 -1.73 -12.84 14.71
N ASN A 103 -0.70 -12.87 15.56
CA ASN A 103 -0.85 -13.16 16.99
C ASN A 103 -1.41 -12.00 17.82
N GLU A 104 -1.44 -10.78 17.27
CA GLU A 104 -1.95 -9.58 17.95
C GLU A 104 -2.98 -8.81 17.10
N ALA A 105 -3.50 -9.45 16.05
CA ALA A 105 -4.41 -8.85 15.08
C ALA A 105 -5.73 -8.35 15.71
N ASP A 106 -6.11 -8.93 16.84
CA ASP A 106 -7.27 -8.59 17.66
C ASP A 106 -7.11 -7.25 18.41
N GLN A 107 -5.87 -6.76 18.56
CA GLN A 107 -5.57 -5.49 19.21
C GLN A 107 -5.74 -4.28 18.29
N TYR A 108 -6.02 -4.51 17.00
CA TYR A 108 -6.19 -3.49 15.97
C TYR A 108 -7.62 -3.48 15.42
N ASN A 109 -8.12 -2.29 15.10
CA ASN A 109 -9.28 -2.15 14.21
C ASN A 109 -8.98 -2.71 12.82
N GLY A 110 -10.01 -2.92 12.00
CA GLY A 110 -9.90 -3.52 10.68
C GLY A 110 -8.81 -2.91 9.81
N PHE A 111 -7.93 -3.75 9.25
CA PHE A 111 -6.81 -3.33 8.41
C PHE A 111 -6.52 -4.29 7.25
N ASN A 112 -5.87 -3.74 6.23
CA ASN A 112 -5.19 -4.44 5.16
C ASN A 112 -3.73 -3.98 5.19
N LEU A 113 -2.80 -4.86 5.51
CA LEU A 113 -1.37 -4.59 5.57
C LEU A 113 -0.68 -5.32 4.42
N LEU A 114 0.18 -4.61 3.70
CA LEU A 114 1.10 -5.22 2.76
C LEU A 114 2.53 -4.90 3.21
N VAL A 115 3.34 -5.95 3.34
CA VAL A 115 4.75 -5.87 3.68
C VAL A 115 5.55 -6.55 2.59
N ALA A 116 6.55 -5.84 2.06
CA ALA A 116 7.34 -6.30 0.94
C ALA A 116 8.84 -6.12 1.21
N ASP A 117 9.60 -7.07 0.73
CA ASP A 117 11.04 -6.96 0.55
C ASP A 117 11.34 -7.09 -0.94
N ILE A 118 11.76 -5.98 -1.54
CA ILE A 118 12.02 -5.89 -2.97
C ILE A 118 13.21 -6.77 -3.38
N LEU A 119 14.22 -6.92 -2.52
CA LEU A 119 15.42 -7.69 -2.83
C LEU A 119 15.13 -9.19 -2.88
N SER A 120 14.39 -9.70 -1.89
CA SER A 120 13.96 -11.10 -1.89
C SER A 120 12.75 -11.38 -2.77
N LYS A 121 12.14 -10.34 -3.37
CA LYS A 121 10.93 -10.43 -4.21
C LYS A 121 9.76 -11.11 -3.49
N ASN A 122 9.63 -10.86 -2.19
CA ASN A 122 8.54 -11.38 -1.38
C ASN A 122 7.64 -10.24 -0.93
N MET A 123 6.33 -10.43 -1.09
CA MET A 123 5.32 -9.54 -0.56
C MET A 123 4.23 -10.38 0.08
N VAL A 124 3.84 -10.01 1.31
CA VAL A 124 2.79 -10.67 2.06
C VAL A 124 1.68 -9.67 2.34
N TYR A 125 0.46 -10.10 2.07
CA TYR A 125 -0.76 -9.40 2.42
C TYR A 125 -1.34 -10.00 3.70
N VAL A 126 -1.75 -9.16 4.64
CA VAL A 126 -2.33 -9.54 5.92
C VAL A 126 -3.59 -8.70 6.18
N THR A 127 -4.68 -9.33 6.60
CA THR A 127 -5.89 -8.63 7.04
C THR A 127 -6.54 -9.35 8.22
N ASN A 128 -7.09 -8.59 9.16
CA ASN A 128 -7.84 -9.13 10.30
C ASN A 128 -9.38 -9.13 10.09
N ARG A 129 -9.85 -8.90 8.86
CA ARG A 129 -11.29 -8.78 8.54
C ARG A 129 -11.68 -9.47 7.23
N LEU A 130 -11.23 -10.70 7.02
CA LEU A 130 -11.67 -11.51 5.87
C LEU A 130 -12.80 -12.47 6.28
N LYS A 131 -14.03 -12.23 5.79
CA LYS A 131 -15.16 -13.19 5.76
C LYS A 131 -15.29 -14.17 6.96
N GLY A 132 -15.18 -13.69 8.20
CA GLY A 132 -15.38 -14.50 9.41
C GLY A 132 -14.12 -15.12 10.01
N GLU A 133 -12.95 -14.93 9.41
CA GLU A 133 -11.65 -15.27 10.00
C GLU A 133 -11.12 -14.10 10.85
N SER A 134 -10.44 -14.45 11.95
CA SER A 134 -9.78 -13.46 12.83
C SER A 134 -8.52 -12.88 12.19
N ILE A 135 -7.88 -13.63 11.28
CA ILE A 135 -6.69 -13.22 10.53
C ILE A 135 -6.60 -14.03 9.23
N TYR A 136 -6.25 -13.34 8.14
CA TYR A 136 -5.90 -13.94 6.86
C TYR A 136 -4.57 -13.38 6.40
N MET A 137 -3.68 -14.25 5.92
CA MET A 137 -2.42 -13.85 5.31
C MET A 137 -2.09 -14.69 4.08
N THR A 138 -1.51 -14.08 3.06
CA THR A 138 -1.10 -14.76 1.83
C THR A 138 0.05 -14.05 1.13
N THR A 139 0.86 -14.81 0.40
CA THR A 139 1.88 -14.25 -0.50
C THR A 139 1.22 -13.65 -1.74
N VAL A 140 1.53 -12.39 -2.02
CA VAL A 140 1.01 -11.67 -3.19
C VAL A 140 1.72 -12.18 -4.44
N GLN A 141 0.95 -12.69 -5.39
CA GLN A 141 1.46 -13.21 -6.66
C GLN A 141 1.90 -12.07 -7.58
N PRO A 142 2.79 -12.30 -8.55
CA PRO A 142 3.09 -11.29 -9.57
C PRO A 142 1.84 -10.87 -10.34
N GLY A 143 1.63 -9.57 -10.55
CA GLY A 143 0.46 -9.04 -11.24
C GLY A 143 0.14 -7.58 -10.95
N VAL A 144 -1.03 -7.16 -11.42
CA VAL A 144 -1.66 -5.88 -11.08
C VAL A 144 -2.62 -6.12 -9.91
N HIS A 145 -2.53 -5.29 -8.88
CA HIS A 145 -3.33 -5.43 -7.68
C HIS A 145 -3.96 -4.12 -7.24
N VAL A 146 -5.12 -4.23 -6.61
CA VAL A 146 -5.82 -3.11 -6.01
C VAL A 146 -6.22 -3.46 -4.59
N VAL A 147 -5.90 -2.56 -3.66
CA VAL A 147 -6.38 -2.65 -2.28
C VAL A 147 -6.98 -1.32 -1.85
N SER A 148 -8.18 -1.37 -1.28
CA SER A 148 -8.92 -0.20 -0.82
C SER A 148 -9.40 -0.43 0.61
N ASN A 149 -10.63 -0.02 0.94
CA ASN A 149 -11.23 -0.29 2.24
C ASN A 149 -11.88 -1.70 2.36
N ALA A 150 -11.79 -2.53 1.31
CA ALA A 150 -12.07 -3.97 1.36
C ALA A 150 -10.77 -4.78 1.21
N SER A 151 -10.88 -6.10 1.18
CA SER A 151 -9.73 -6.99 0.98
C SER A 151 -9.03 -6.78 -0.36
N LEU A 152 -7.79 -7.25 -0.44
CA LEU A 152 -7.00 -7.28 -1.68
C LEU A 152 -7.82 -7.90 -2.83
N ASP A 153 -7.84 -7.20 -3.97
CA ASP A 153 -8.53 -7.58 -5.21
C ASP A 153 -10.03 -7.90 -5.03
N ALA A 154 -10.65 -7.39 -3.95
CA ALA A 154 -12.05 -7.61 -3.67
C ALA A 154 -12.95 -6.96 -4.73
N PRO A 155 -14.06 -7.62 -5.08
CA PRO A 155 -15.02 -7.01 -5.96
C PRO A 155 -15.74 -5.82 -5.37
N TRP A 156 -15.32 -4.62 -5.79
CA TRP A 156 -15.97 -3.38 -5.40
C TRP A 156 -17.15 -3.07 -6.33
N PRO A 157 -18.33 -2.67 -5.80
CA PRO A 157 -19.48 -2.38 -6.65
C PRO A 157 -19.27 -1.09 -7.44
N LYS A 158 -19.38 -1.24 -8.78
CA LYS A 158 -19.53 -0.24 -9.85
C LYS A 158 -18.31 0.63 -10.16
N HIS A 159 -17.68 0.30 -11.30
CA HIS A 159 -16.73 1.07 -12.14
C HIS A 159 -15.24 0.69 -12.09
N ALA A 160 -14.68 0.14 -11.00
CA ALA A 160 -13.23 -0.14 -10.93
C ALA A 160 -12.73 -1.41 -11.67
N TYR A 161 -13.61 -2.39 -11.92
CA TYR A 161 -13.21 -3.63 -12.62
C TYR A 161 -12.85 -3.43 -14.08
N HIS A 162 -13.62 -2.59 -14.79
CA HIS A 162 -13.31 -2.24 -16.17
C HIS A 162 -11.97 -1.50 -16.27
N GLU A 163 -11.59 -0.76 -15.22
CA GLU A 163 -10.36 0.02 -15.18
C GLU A 163 -9.12 -0.81 -14.82
N ALA A 164 -9.26 -1.85 -13.99
CA ALA A 164 -8.20 -2.82 -13.72
C ALA A 164 -7.93 -3.74 -14.93
N GLU A 165 -8.97 -4.25 -15.60
CA GLU A 165 -8.85 -4.94 -16.90
C GLU A 165 -8.35 -4.01 -18.02
N GLN A 166 -8.74 -2.73 -18.01
CA GLN A 166 -8.14 -1.73 -18.90
C GLN A 166 -6.67 -1.49 -18.58
N CYS A 167 -6.28 -1.45 -17.31
CA CYS A 167 -4.86 -1.37 -16.94
C CYS A 167 -4.12 -2.60 -17.47
N GLU A 168 -4.59 -3.82 -17.19
CA GLU A 168 -3.95 -5.05 -17.70
C GLU A 168 -3.88 -5.10 -19.24
N SER A 169 -4.96 -4.75 -19.95
CA SER A 169 -4.97 -4.72 -21.42
C SER A 169 -4.12 -3.58 -22.01
N MET A 170 -4.06 -2.42 -21.35
CA MET A 170 -3.14 -1.32 -21.69
C MET A 170 -1.68 -1.66 -21.42
N PHE A 171 -1.38 -2.50 -20.43
CA PHE A 171 -0.05 -3.01 -20.15
C PHE A 171 0.36 -4.13 -21.14
N TYR A 172 -0.58 -4.96 -21.59
CA TYR A 172 -0.30 -6.14 -22.40
C TYR A 172 -0.29 -5.88 -23.92
N GLN A 173 -0.99 -4.86 -24.42
CA GLN A 173 -1.10 -4.58 -25.87
C GLN A 173 0.12 -3.93 -26.50
N GLU A 174 1.07 -3.37 -25.74
CA GLU A 174 2.19 -2.62 -26.33
C GLU A 174 3.55 -3.25 -26.04
N ARG A 175 4.04 -3.98 -27.06
CA ARG A 175 5.45 -4.36 -27.21
C ARG A 175 6.32 -3.10 -27.12
N VAL A 176 7.21 -3.11 -26.13
CA VAL A 176 8.61 -2.64 -26.18
C VAL A 176 8.93 -1.71 -27.35
N GLU A 177 8.66 -0.41 -27.22
CA GLU A 177 9.39 0.61 -27.98
C GLU A 177 9.25 2.01 -27.34
N ARG A 178 10.38 2.45 -26.76
CA ARG A 178 10.82 3.83 -26.50
C ARG A 178 9.77 4.91 -26.15
N CYS A 179 9.90 5.43 -24.93
CA CYS A 179 9.79 6.85 -24.58
C CYS A 179 8.41 7.49 -24.30
N THR A 180 7.45 6.77 -23.69
CA THR A 180 6.16 7.38 -23.24
C THR A 180 5.70 6.97 -21.83
N GLN A 181 6.65 6.78 -20.91
CA GLN A 181 6.40 6.28 -19.55
C GLN A 181 5.54 7.19 -18.66
N CYS A 182 5.38 8.48 -19.01
CA CYS A 182 4.63 9.46 -18.20
C CYS A 182 3.15 9.63 -18.56
N VAL A 183 2.74 9.34 -19.81
CA VAL A 183 1.39 9.73 -20.29
C VAL A 183 0.30 8.75 -19.82
N ARG A 184 0.65 7.49 -19.52
CA ARG A 184 -0.32 6.45 -19.13
C ARG A 184 -0.50 6.24 -17.63
N PHE A 185 0.47 6.69 -16.83
CA PHE A 185 0.28 6.85 -15.38
C PHE A 185 -0.85 7.83 -15.06
N LEU A 186 -1.11 8.81 -15.95
CA LEU A 186 -2.19 9.79 -15.80
C LEU A 186 -3.59 9.16 -15.84
N ALA A 187 -3.80 8.07 -16.59
CA ALA A 187 -5.10 7.39 -16.63
C ALA A 187 -5.42 6.70 -15.29
N ILE A 188 -4.43 6.06 -14.65
CA ILE A 188 -4.57 5.52 -13.29
C ILE A 188 -4.80 6.64 -12.27
N LEU A 189 -4.16 7.81 -12.46
CA LEU A 189 -4.43 9.01 -11.66
C LEU A 189 -5.82 9.61 -11.92
N GLU A 190 -6.45 9.31 -13.05
CA GLU A 190 -7.79 9.77 -13.41
C GLU A 190 -8.86 8.88 -12.75
N VAL A 191 -8.60 7.57 -12.69
CA VAL A 191 -9.37 6.59 -11.89
C VAL A 191 -9.32 6.92 -10.40
N ALA A 192 -8.11 7.16 -9.86
CA ALA A 192 -7.94 7.59 -8.47
C ALA A 192 -8.63 8.94 -8.18
N ARG A 193 -8.75 9.81 -9.18
CA ARG A 193 -9.52 11.06 -9.09
C ARG A 193 -11.03 10.83 -9.14
N HIS A 194 -11.52 9.88 -9.94
CA HIS A 194 -12.96 9.61 -10.13
C HIS A 194 -13.63 8.93 -8.92
N CYS A 195 -12.91 8.10 -8.17
CA CYS A 195 -13.44 7.49 -6.94
C CYS A 195 -13.65 8.48 -5.77
N ALA A 196 -13.20 9.73 -5.88
CA ALA A 196 -13.09 10.67 -4.74
C ALA A 196 -14.05 11.87 -4.85
N SER A 197 -15.33 11.70 -4.46
CA SER A 197 -16.36 12.75 -4.52
C SER A 197 -16.63 13.54 -3.22
N GLU A 198 -15.89 13.32 -2.12
CA GLU A 198 -16.18 13.97 -0.83
C GLU A 198 -15.21 15.13 -0.51
N ARG A 199 -15.77 16.31 -0.18
CA ARG A 199 -15.07 17.60 0.04
C ARG A 199 -14.37 17.76 1.40
N LEU A 200 -14.39 16.73 2.25
CA LEU A 200 -13.96 16.81 3.67
C LEU A 200 -12.64 16.08 3.98
N MET A 201 -11.88 15.62 2.97
CA MET A 201 -10.67 14.83 3.18
C MET A 201 -9.41 15.43 2.55
N CYS A 202 -8.30 15.37 3.30
CA CYS A 202 -6.96 15.72 2.84
C CYS A 202 -6.43 14.60 1.93
N ARG A 203 -5.88 14.96 0.77
CA ARG A 203 -5.42 14.02 -0.27
C ARG A 203 -3.91 14.00 -0.35
N CYS A 204 -3.30 12.83 -0.17
CA CYS A 204 -1.88 12.65 -0.43
C CYS A 204 -1.70 11.52 -1.46
N LEU A 205 -1.20 11.89 -2.64
CA LEU A 205 -0.85 10.98 -3.71
C LEU A 205 0.64 10.62 -3.60
N TYR A 206 0.93 9.35 -3.43
CA TYR A 206 2.29 8.83 -3.42
C TYR A 206 2.53 7.98 -4.67
N MET A 207 3.58 8.31 -5.42
CA MET A 207 4.11 7.46 -6.48
C MET A 207 5.44 6.90 -6.02
N PHE A 208 5.50 5.58 -5.88
CA PHE A 208 6.68 4.87 -5.42
C PHE A 208 7.22 3.99 -6.56
N MET A 209 8.45 4.25 -6.99
CA MET A 209 9.15 3.49 -8.03
C MET A 209 10.50 3.04 -7.47
N MET A 210 10.72 1.72 -7.37
CA MET A 210 12.02 1.17 -6.96
C MET A 210 12.67 0.43 -8.14
N PRO A 211 13.79 0.93 -8.69
CA PRO A 211 14.53 0.26 -9.77
C PRO A 211 15.36 -0.93 -9.24
N LEU A 212 15.71 -1.86 -10.14
CA LEU A 212 16.49 -3.08 -9.85
C LEU A 212 18.01 -2.88 -9.69
N SER A 213 18.56 -1.67 -9.71
CA SER A 213 20.02 -1.49 -9.79
C SER A 213 20.75 -1.55 -8.44
N ASP A 214 21.91 -2.22 -8.42
CA ASP A 214 22.89 -2.37 -7.32
C ASP A 214 23.45 -1.06 -6.70
N ASN A 215 22.94 0.09 -7.08
CA ASN A 215 23.30 1.39 -6.52
C ASN A 215 22.05 2.07 -5.98
N VAL A 216 21.71 1.76 -4.73
CA VAL A 216 20.73 2.52 -3.95
C VAL A 216 21.40 3.80 -3.47
N GLY A 217 21.62 4.74 -4.38
CA GLY A 217 21.91 6.13 -4.07
C GLY A 217 20.63 6.94 -4.17
N PHE A 218 20.00 7.22 -3.03
CA PHE A 218 19.04 8.30 -2.86
C PHE A 218 19.77 9.54 -2.37
#